data_AF-A0A855IS36-F1
#
_entry.id   AF-A0A855IS36-F1
#
_cell.length_a   1.000
_cell.length_b   1.000
_cell.length_c   1.000
_cell.angle_alpha   90.00
_cell.angle_beta   90.00
_cell.angle_gamma   90.00
#
_symmetry.space_group_name_H-M   'P 1'
#
loop_
_entity.id
_entity.type
_entity.pdbx_description
1 polymer ?
#
loop_
_entity_poly.entity_id
_entity_poly.type
_entity_poly.pdbx_seq_one_letter_code
_entity_poly.pdbx_strand_id
1 'polypeptide(L)'
;MRLSNKKFYMLGDIDSDRAIADKLNKCHDLGISVFVKVPDGCNVWAIDPKLEQLTEADVVLSESALLKKSQLNRYFFRDQEFDPFGAPRINTSELYASTKLDDIELLELTPDDVKKLVASHEVSVNTFKGVFLFDGEDDLNLCRSVPVSKYIFEVDESHNVALENKFSVVKFTGVKLKYAVCKQAATIEPKFNVPLDHIKIQNVVAQEGYILEADVSKLLFNQVDYEKSIYHLEPEYHVSSSFLELSKVGFKIYVKKDPTLSGGVSSFIGRQCHSFHTKPLREAGAFLISPKPTGRAKNKGCQFPYLKEIFDTYWQGALGLTGKEIKQRIEHVTSAIEELGINSTYAQAAEKIIRPDQYKTK
;
A
#
# COMPACT_ATOMS: atom_id res chain seq x y z
N MET A 1 20.40 -17.15 -1.96
CA MET A 1 19.66 -17.30 -3.22
C MET A 1 19.11 -15.92 -3.55
N ARG A 2 19.63 -15.26 -4.58
CA ARG A 2 19.22 -13.89 -4.97
C ARG A 2 17.78 -13.96 -5.44
N LEU A 3 16.85 -13.31 -4.75
CA LEU A 3 15.50 -13.09 -5.25
C LEU A 3 15.66 -12.24 -6.51
N SER A 4 15.38 -12.83 -7.66
CA SER A 4 15.20 -12.13 -8.93
C SER A 4 14.22 -10.98 -8.75
N ASN A 5 14.47 -9.84 -9.40
CA ASN A 5 13.60 -8.66 -9.56
C ASN A 5 12.14 -9.03 -9.95
N LYS A 6 11.34 -9.56 -9.02
CA LYS A 6 9.96 -10.00 -9.29
C LYS A 6 8.99 -9.00 -8.67
N LYS A 7 8.50 -8.07 -9.50
CA LYS A 7 7.52 -7.04 -9.13
C LYS A 7 6.15 -7.62 -8.70
N PHE A 8 5.84 -8.84 -9.15
CA PHE A 8 4.65 -9.60 -8.80
C PHE A 8 5.03 -10.98 -8.28
N TYR A 9 4.22 -11.48 -7.35
CA TYR A 9 4.35 -12.82 -6.80
C TYR A 9 3.06 -13.59 -7.02
N MET A 10 3.20 -14.81 -7.51
CA MET A 10 2.09 -15.76 -7.60
C MET A 10 1.75 -16.22 -6.17
N LEU A 11 0.45 -16.26 -5.84
CA LEU A 11 -0.04 -16.64 -4.51
C LEU A 11 0.37 -18.06 -4.12
N GLY A 12 0.47 -18.97 -5.09
CA GLY A 12 1.02 -20.32 -4.90
C GLY A 12 2.47 -20.31 -4.41
N ASP A 13 3.28 -19.34 -4.83
CA ASP A 13 4.71 -19.24 -4.48
C ASP A 13 4.94 -18.57 -3.12
N ILE A 14 3.98 -17.80 -2.60
CA ILE A 14 4.10 -17.10 -1.33
C ILE A 14 3.69 -18.02 -0.20
N ASP A 15 4.61 -18.44 0.68
CA ASP A 15 4.30 -19.28 1.86
C ASP A 15 3.56 -20.57 1.46
N SER A 16 4.30 -21.50 0.86
CA SER A 16 3.79 -22.75 0.28
C SER A 16 3.01 -23.62 1.26
N ASP A 17 3.28 -23.49 2.56
CA ASP A 17 2.65 -24.28 3.62
C ASP A 17 1.25 -23.75 3.98
N ARG A 18 0.94 -22.52 3.59
CA ARG A 18 -0.35 -21.88 3.87
C ARG A 18 -1.36 -22.15 2.76
N ALA A 19 -2.58 -22.54 3.15
CA ALA A 19 -3.66 -22.80 2.22
C ALA A 19 -3.98 -21.57 1.35
N ILE A 20 -4.21 -21.79 0.05
CA ILE A 20 -4.50 -20.72 -0.91
C ILE A 20 -5.77 -19.93 -0.53
N ALA A 21 -6.77 -20.62 0.04
CA ALA A 21 -8.01 -20.02 0.51
C ALA A 21 -7.75 -18.99 1.61
N ASP A 22 -6.84 -19.27 2.56
CA ASP A 22 -6.48 -18.33 3.61
C ASP A 22 -5.74 -17.10 3.08
N LYS A 23 -4.96 -17.28 2.00
CA LYS A 23 -4.28 -16.17 1.32
C LYS A 23 -5.30 -15.27 0.62
N LEU A 24 -6.22 -15.85 -0.15
CA LEU A 24 -7.28 -15.12 -0.86
C LEU A 24 -8.25 -14.41 0.10
N ASN A 25 -8.66 -15.06 1.19
CA ASN A 25 -9.48 -14.43 2.24
C ASN A 25 -8.77 -13.21 2.83
N LYS A 26 -7.48 -13.37 3.15
CA LYS A 26 -6.70 -12.25 3.68
C LYS A 26 -6.48 -11.15 2.65
N CYS A 27 -6.37 -11.49 1.36
CA CYS A 27 -6.37 -10.50 0.30
C CYS A 27 -7.70 -9.72 0.29
N HIS A 28 -8.83 -10.40 0.39
CA HIS A 28 -10.14 -9.77 0.47
C HIS A 28 -10.24 -8.84 1.69
N ASP A 29 -9.90 -9.32 2.89
CA ASP A 29 -10.01 -8.58 4.16
C ASP A 29 -9.13 -7.32 4.19
N LEU A 30 -7.92 -7.41 3.61
CA LEU A 30 -6.96 -6.30 3.57
C LEU A 30 -7.12 -5.41 2.33
N GLY A 31 -8.14 -5.67 1.51
CA GLY A 31 -8.34 -5.01 0.23
C GLY A 31 -7.14 -5.14 -0.71
N ILE A 32 -6.40 -6.25 -0.64
CA ILE A 32 -5.31 -6.60 -1.56
C ILE A 32 -5.88 -7.08 -2.88
N SER A 33 -5.54 -6.37 -3.95
CA SER A 33 -5.94 -6.72 -5.31
C SER A 33 -5.21 -7.97 -5.77
N VAL A 34 -5.96 -8.82 -6.45
CA VAL A 34 -5.49 -10.09 -6.99
C VAL A 34 -5.61 -10.00 -8.51
N PHE A 35 -4.52 -10.32 -9.19
CA PHE A 35 -4.39 -10.22 -10.64
C PHE A 35 -4.30 -11.60 -11.28
N VAL A 36 -4.67 -11.69 -12.55
CA VAL A 36 -4.51 -12.90 -13.35
C VAL A 36 -3.82 -12.58 -14.65
N LYS A 37 -3.01 -13.53 -15.13
CA LYS A 37 -2.32 -13.38 -16.40
C LYS A 37 -3.24 -13.66 -17.57
N VAL A 38 -3.21 -12.80 -18.58
CA VAL A 38 -3.90 -12.99 -19.86
C VAL A 38 -2.91 -13.55 -20.87
N PRO A 39 -3.12 -14.76 -21.43
CA PRO A 39 -2.14 -15.43 -22.29
C PRO A 39 -1.74 -14.65 -23.56
N ASP A 40 -2.70 -13.96 -24.19
CA ASP A 40 -2.50 -13.27 -25.48
C ASP A 40 -2.51 -11.74 -25.34
N GLY A 41 -2.44 -11.22 -24.11
CA GLY A 41 -2.70 -9.81 -23.83
C GLY A 41 -4.15 -9.39 -24.08
N CYS A 42 -4.51 -8.17 -23.72
CA CYS A 42 -5.83 -7.61 -23.97
C CYS A 42 -5.74 -6.10 -24.25
N ASN A 43 -6.60 -5.61 -25.15
CA ASN A 43 -6.74 -4.17 -25.37
C ASN A 43 -7.76 -3.60 -24.40
N VAL A 44 -7.44 -2.47 -23.76
CA VAL A 44 -8.38 -1.79 -22.84
C VAL A 44 -8.35 -0.28 -23.07
N TRP A 45 -9.44 0.42 -22.70
CA TRP A 45 -9.42 1.87 -22.59
C TRP A 45 -8.78 2.30 -21.28
N ALA A 46 -7.91 3.32 -21.27
CA ALA A 46 -7.63 4.12 -20.07
C ALA A 46 -8.58 5.32 -20.05
N ILE A 47 -9.30 5.53 -18.94
CA ILE A 47 -10.21 6.68 -18.77
C ILE A 47 -9.84 7.43 -17.48
N ASP A 48 -9.80 8.78 -17.53
CA ASP A 48 -9.60 9.62 -16.34
C ASP A 48 -10.79 9.46 -15.39
N PRO A 49 -10.56 9.13 -14.11
CA PRO A 49 -11.63 8.88 -13.16
C PRO A 49 -12.52 10.07 -12.82
N LYS A 50 -12.06 11.30 -13.12
CA LYS A 50 -12.85 12.51 -12.93
C LYS A 50 -13.89 12.72 -14.02
N LEU A 51 -13.76 12.04 -15.19
CA LEU A 51 -14.70 12.21 -16.31
C LEU A 51 -16.14 11.78 -15.95
N GLU A 52 -16.32 10.79 -15.08
CA GLU A 52 -17.66 10.34 -14.67
C GLU A 52 -18.35 11.30 -13.69
N GLN A 53 -17.56 12.11 -12.99
CA GLN A 53 -18.06 13.12 -12.06
C GLN A 53 -18.25 14.49 -12.74
N LEU A 54 -17.87 14.58 -14.02
CA LEU A 54 -17.95 15.79 -14.81
C LEU A 54 -19.41 16.13 -15.08
N THR A 55 -19.84 17.32 -14.66
CA THR A 55 -21.18 17.83 -14.95
C THR A 55 -21.16 18.80 -16.13
N GLU A 56 -22.31 19.04 -16.74
CA GLU A 56 -22.47 20.10 -17.75
C GLU A 56 -22.09 21.47 -17.19
N ALA A 57 -22.38 21.72 -15.91
CA ALA A 57 -21.99 22.93 -15.19
C ALA A 57 -20.45 23.07 -15.12
N ASP A 58 -19.74 21.99 -14.79
CA ASP A 58 -18.27 21.97 -14.75
C ASP A 58 -17.66 22.29 -16.12
N VAL A 59 -18.27 21.77 -17.20
CA VAL A 59 -17.84 22.06 -18.58
C VAL A 59 -18.00 23.53 -18.91
N VAL A 60 -19.16 24.14 -18.60
CA VAL A 60 -19.41 25.56 -18.84
C VAL A 60 -18.50 26.44 -17.97
N LEU A 61 -18.42 26.17 -16.65
CA LEU A 61 -17.69 27.00 -15.70
C LEU A 61 -16.17 26.94 -15.89
N SER A 62 -15.63 25.83 -16.43
CA SER A 62 -14.21 25.67 -16.73
C SER A 62 -13.75 26.43 -18.00
N GLU A 63 -14.67 26.89 -18.84
CA GLU A 63 -14.32 27.66 -20.04
C GLU A 63 -13.93 29.10 -19.67
N SER A 64 -12.71 29.50 -20.05
CA SER A 64 -12.17 30.83 -19.74
C SER A 64 -12.57 31.88 -20.77
N ALA A 65 -12.85 31.47 -22.02
CA ALA A 65 -13.29 32.38 -23.07
C ALA A 65 -14.78 32.70 -22.93
N LEU A 66 -15.11 33.97 -22.59
CA LEU A 66 -16.49 34.44 -22.36
C LEU A 66 -17.47 34.09 -23.49
N LEU A 67 -17.06 34.26 -24.75
CA LEU A 67 -17.91 33.95 -25.91
C LEU A 67 -18.25 32.46 -25.99
N LYS A 68 -17.25 31.59 -25.79
CA LYS A 68 -17.43 30.13 -25.83
C LYS A 68 -18.19 29.65 -24.61
N LYS A 69 -17.93 30.23 -23.43
CA LYS A 69 -18.71 30.01 -22.20
C LYS A 69 -20.19 30.32 -22.40
N SER A 70 -20.51 31.44 -23.04
CA SER A 70 -21.90 31.81 -23.36
C SER A 70 -22.56 30.85 -24.35
N GLN A 71 -21.81 30.33 -25.34
CA GLN A 71 -22.32 29.32 -26.28
C GLN A 71 -22.60 28.00 -25.56
N LEU A 72 -21.68 27.53 -24.72
CA LEU A 72 -21.86 26.32 -23.91
C LEU A 72 -23.03 26.46 -22.94
N ASN A 73 -23.15 27.61 -22.27
CA ASN A 73 -24.28 27.89 -21.38
C ASN A 73 -25.62 27.78 -22.13
N ARG A 74 -25.73 28.43 -23.30
CA ARG A 74 -26.92 28.35 -24.15
C ARG A 74 -27.18 26.93 -24.66
N TYR A 75 -26.12 26.16 -24.94
CA TYR A 75 -26.22 24.79 -25.43
C TYR A 75 -26.78 23.83 -24.36
N PHE A 76 -26.16 23.83 -23.17
CA PHE A 76 -26.51 22.91 -22.08
C PHE A 76 -27.74 23.36 -21.30
N PHE A 77 -27.80 24.63 -20.91
CA PHE A 77 -28.82 25.13 -19.97
C PHE A 77 -29.97 25.89 -20.67
N ARG A 78 -29.80 26.32 -21.93
CA ARG A 78 -30.81 27.06 -22.71
C ARG A 78 -31.39 28.25 -21.93
N ASP A 79 -32.64 28.12 -21.49
CA ASP A 79 -33.41 29.15 -20.76
C ASP A 79 -33.47 28.88 -19.24
N GLN A 80 -32.77 27.86 -18.73
CA GLN A 80 -32.71 27.57 -17.30
C GLN A 80 -31.85 28.59 -16.55
N GLU A 81 -32.22 28.89 -15.31
CA GLU A 81 -31.38 29.70 -14.41
C GLU A 81 -30.08 28.95 -14.11
N PHE A 82 -28.98 29.46 -14.65
CA PHE A 82 -27.62 28.98 -14.41
C PHE A 82 -26.73 30.19 -14.12
N ASP A 83 -25.89 30.11 -13.07
CA ASP A 83 -24.92 31.16 -12.74
C ASP A 83 -23.59 30.89 -13.46
N PRO A 84 -23.27 31.61 -14.56
CA PRO A 84 -22.04 31.39 -15.30
C PRO A 84 -20.81 32.00 -14.62
N PHE A 85 -20.95 32.64 -13.47
CA PHE A 85 -19.84 33.27 -12.73
C PHE A 85 -19.34 32.42 -11.56
N GLY A 86 -19.94 31.25 -11.32
CA GLY A 86 -19.48 30.28 -10.34
C GLY A 86 -18.12 29.64 -10.68
N ALA A 87 -17.61 28.85 -9.74
CA ALA A 87 -16.42 28.03 -9.92
C ALA A 87 -16.80 26.57 -10.25
N PRO A 88 -16.09 25.91 -11.20
CA PRO A 88 -16.32 24.49 -11.45
C PRO A 88 -15.88 23.65 -10.25
N ARG A 89 -16.59 22.56 -9.98
CA ARG A 89 -16.12 21.50 -9.07
C ARG A 89 -14.95 20.73 -9.69
N ILE A 90 -14.96 20.55 -11.01
CA ILE A 90 -13.89 19.89 -11.76
C ILE A 90 -13.44 20.79 -12.90
N ASN A 91 -12.18 21.23 -12.87
CA ASN A 91 -11.60 21.99 -13.96
C ASN A 91 -11.27 21.08 -15.15
N THR A 92 -11.94 21.28 -16.29
CA THR A 92 -11.73 20.44 -17.50
C THR A 92 -10.30 20.51 -18.05
N SER A 93 -9.58 21.61 -17.80
CA SER A 93 -8.16 21.76 -18.19
C SER A 93 -7.19 20.89 -17.38
N GLU A 94 -7.68 20.24 -16.33
CA GLU A 94 -6.95 19.27 -15.50
C GLU A 94 -7.33 17.82 -15.82
N LEU A 95 -8.24 17.60 -16.78
CA LEU A 95 -8.67 16.27 -17.20
C LEU A 95 -7.78 15.73 -18.31
N TYR A 96 -7.49 14.44 -18.20
CA TYR A 96 -6.81 13.69 -19.24
C TYR A 96 -7.84 13.02 -20.17
N ALA A 97 -7.58 13.04 -21.48
CA ALA A 97 -8.37 12.27 -22.43
C ALA A 97 -8.26 10.75 -22.18
N SER A 98 -9.19 9.98 -22.75
CA SER A 98 -9.07 8.52 -22.75
C SER A 98 -8.11 8.05 -23.84
N THR A 99 -7.40 6.95 -23.62
CA THR A 99 -6.52 6.34 -24.64
C THR A 99 -6.72 4.84 -24.72
N LYS A 100 -6.63 4.28 -25.93
CA LYS A 100 -6.55 2.84 -26.14
C LYS A 100 -5.15 2.37 -25.74
N LEU A 101 -5.09 1.24 -25.06
CA LEU A 101 -3.84 0.61 -24.63
C LEU A 101 -3.87 -0.85 -25.05
N ASP A 102 -2.80 -1.26 -25.72
CA ASP A 102 -2.67 -2.57 -26.34
C ASP A 102 -1.81 -3.51 -25.48
N ASP A 103 -1.97 -4.82 -25.70
CA ASP A 103 -1.13 -5.90 -25.15
C ASP A 103 -1.09 -6.05 -23.61
N ILE A 104 -2.17 -5.75 -22.87
CA ILE A 104 -2.18 -5.85 -21.40
C ILE A 104 -2.19 -7.30 -20.91
N GLU A 105 -1.14 -7.75 -20.21
CA GLU A 105 -1.08 -9.15 -19.75
C GLU A 105 -1.55 -9.43 -18.31
N LEU A 106 -1.94 -8.43 -17.51
CA LEU A 106 -2.51 -8.65 -16.17
C LEU A 106 -3.85 -7.95 -16.03
N LEU A 107 -4.84 -8.65 -15.48
CA LEU A 107 -6.16 -8.10 -15.17
C LEU A 107 -6.49 -8.31 -13.71
N GLU A 108 -7.09 -7.31 -13.06
CA GLU A 108 -7.54 -7.42 -11.67
C GLU A 108 -8.89 -8.14 -11.60
N LEU A 109 -8.98 -9.11 -10.69
CA LEU A 109 -10.22 -9.80 -10.39
C LEU A 109 -11.17 -8.91 -9.60
N THR A 110 -12.48 -9.08 -9.82
CA THR A 110 -13.46 -8.41 -8.97
C THR A 110 -13.46 -9.00 -7.56
N PRO A 111 -13.88 -8.23 -6.53
CA PRO A 111 -14.02 -8.78 -5.18
C PRO A 111 -14.91 -10.01 -5.10
N ASP A 112 -15.95 -10.10 -5.96
CA ASP A 112 -16.84 -11.24 -6.00
C ASP A 112 -16.20 -12.46 -6.65
N ASP A 113 -15.34 -12.27 -7.67
CA ASP A 113 -14.59 -13.37 -8.27
C ASP A 113 -13.52 -13.92 -7.33
N VAL A 114 -12.88 -13.05 -6.53
CA VAL A 114 -11.98 -13.48 -5.44
C VAL A 114 -12.74 -14.34 -4.41
N LYS A 115 -13.97 -13.94 -4.02
CA LYS A 115 -14.80 -14.76 -3.12
C LYS A 115 -15.19 -16.10 -3.74
N LYS A 116 -15.54 -16.13 -5.02
CA LYS A 116 -15.84 -17.40 -5.72
C LYS A 116 -14.59 -18.29 -5.77
N LEU A 117 -13.41 -17.74 -6.04
CA LEU A 117 -12.13 -18.49 -6.04
C LEU A 117 -11.81 -19.13 -4.69
N VAL A 118 -12.13 -18.45 -3.58
CA VAL A 118 -12.00 -19.03 -2.23
C VAL A 118 -12.86 -20.29 -2.10
N ALA A 119 -14.07 -20.28 -2.67
CA ALA A 119 -15.03 -21.37 -2.53
C ALA A 119 -14.82 -22.54 -3.51
N SER A 120 -14.47 -22.25 -4.77
CA SER A 120 -14.42 -23.26 -5.84
C SER A 120 -13.01 -23.59 -6.34
N HIS A 121 -11.97 -22.90 -5.86
CA HIS A 121 -10.57 -22.98 -6.31
C HIS A 121 -10.33 -22.57 -7.77
N GLU A 122 -11.33 -22.71 -8.64
CA GLU A 122 -11.33 -22.31 -10.03
C GLU A 122 -12.63 -21.57 -10.35
N VAL A 123 -12.52 -20.48 -11.13
CA VAL A 123 -13.68 -19.72 -11.60
C VAL A 123 -13.52 -19.33 -13.06
N SER A 124 -14.63 -19.30 -13.78
CA SER A 124 -14.73 -18.71 -15.09
C SER A 124 -15.12 -17.24 -14.97
N VAL A 125 -14.26 -16.35 -15.45
CA VAL A 125 -14.43 -14.88 -15.37
C VAL A 125 -14.46 -14.25 -16.75
N ASN A 126 -15.38 -13.34 -16.95
CA ASN A 126 -15.57 -12.56 -18.19
C ASN A 126 -15.65 -11.05 -17.93
N THR A 127 -15.55 -10.64 -16.66
CA THR A 127 -15.57 -9.25 -16.20
C THR A 127 -14.36 -9.00 -15.33
N PHE A 128 -13.60 -7.94 -15.62
CA PHE A 128 -12.37 -7.61 -14.92
C PHE A 128 -12.33 -6.14 -14.56
N LYS A 129 -11.60 -5.81 -13.49
CA LYS A 129 -11.20 -4.42 -13.23
C LYS A 129 -9.93 -4.18 -14.05
N GLY A 130 -10.04 -3.39 -15.11
CA GLY A 130 -8.88 -3.01 -15.92
C GLY A 130 -8.13 -1.88 -15.25
N VAL A 131 -6.80 -1.86 -15.33
CA VAL A 131 -5.98 -0.82 -14.69
C VAL A 131 -4.61 -0.76 -15.34
N PHE A 132 -3.81 0.33 -15.20
CA PHE A 132 -2.41 0.67 -15.55
C PHE A 132 -1.40 0.88 -14.40
N LEU A 133 -0.15 0.40 -14.59
CA LEU A 133 1.07 0.78 -13.85
C LEU A 133 2.17 1.20 -14.85
N PHE A 134 2.95 2.25 -14.53
CA PHE A 134 4.09 2.67 -15.36
C PHE A 134 5.36 1.88 -15.01
N ASP A 135 6.17 1.58 -16.02
CA ASP A 135 7.58 1.19 -15.85
C ASP A 135 8.44 2.45 -16.04
N GLY A 136 8.82 3.09 -14.93
CA GLY A 136 10.01 3.93 -14.92
C GLY A 136 11.20 3.04 -14.55
N GLU A 137 12.39 3.35 -15.07
CA GLU A 137 13.62 2.75 -14.56
C GLU A 137 13.63 2.90 -13.03
N ASP A 138 13.50 1.77 -12.36
CA ASP A 138 13.58 1.54 -10.90
C ASP A 138 12.44 2.01 -9.97
N ASP A 139 11.35 2.65 -10.43
CA ASP A 139 10.23 2.99 -9.54
C ASP A 139 8.81 2.78 -10.14
N LEU A 140 7.98 2.04 -9.40
CA LEU A 140 6.56 1.84 -9.70
C LEU A 140 5.75 3.08 -9.29
N ASN A 141 5.50 3.97 -10.25
CA ASN A 141 4.59 5.10 -10.05
C ASN A 141 3.17 4.74 -10.53
N LEU A 142 2.20 4.76 -9.60
CA LEU A 142 0.77 4.80 -9.91
C LEU A 142 0.45 6.19 -10.45
N CYS A 143 0.65 6.42 -11.76
CA CYS A 143 0.12 7.62 -12.38
C CYS A 143 -1.36 7.40 -12.65
N ARG A 144 -2.21 8.15 -11.95
CA ARG A 144 -3.62 8.32 -12.32
C ARG A 144 -3.64 8.88 -13.74
N SER A 145 -4.29 8.16 -14.65
CA SER A 145 -4.41 8.43 -16.08
C SER A 145 -3.07 8.53 -16.82
N VAL A 146 -3.03 7.97 -18.03
CA VAL A 146 -1.92 8.26 -18.96
C VAL A 146 -1.92 9.77 -19.20
N PRO A 147 -0.79 10.48 -19.05
CA PRO A 147 -0.71 11.88 -19.42
C PRO A 147 -0.89 11.99 -20.94
N VAL A 148 -2.12 12.17 -21.36
CA VAL A 148 -2.51 12.53 -22.71
C VAL A 148 -2.83 14.02 -22.78
N SER A 149 -2.99 14.54 -23.99
CA SER A 149 -3.40 15.93 -24.18
C SER A 149 -4.63 16.26 -23.34
N LYS A 150 -4.59 17.44 -22.70
CA LYS A 150 -5.70 17.97 -21.92
C LYS A 150 -6.98 17.96 -22.75
N TYR A 151 -8.08 17.55 -22.14
CA TYR A 151 -9.36 17.49 -22.82
C TYR A 151 -9.78 18.89 -23.32
N ILE A 152 -10.05 19.01 -24.63
CA ILE A 152 -10.58 20.24 -25.24
C ILE A 152 -12.00 19.93 -25.74
N PHE A 153 -12.99 20.63 -25.19
CA PHE A 153 -14.37 20.52 -25.64
C PHE A 153 -14.58 21.39 -26.89
N GLU A 154 -15.06 20.78 -27.98
CA GLU A 154 -15.42 21.43 -29.23
C GLU A 154 -16.94 21.35 -29.47
N VAL A 155 -17.54 22.52 -29.74
CA VAL A 155 -18.97 22.71 -29.99
C VAL A 155 -19.23 22.61 -31.49
N ASP A 156 -19.03 21.45 -32.11
CA ASP A 156 -19.34 21.30 -33.54
C ASP A 156 -20.66 20.51 -33.76
N GLU A 157 -21.43 20.89 -34.78
CA GLU A 157 -22.85 20.56 -34.98
C GLU A 157 -23.16 19.09 -35.36
N SER A 158 -22.15 18.22 -35.45
CA SER A 158 -22.31 16.80 -35.84
C SER A 158 -22.44 15.86 -34.62
N HIS A 159 -23.43 16.10 -33.77
CA HIS A 159 -23.56 15.45 -32.45
C HIS A 159 -24.03 13.98 -32.42
N ASN A 160 -24.03 13.23 -33.52
CA ASN A 160 -24.56 11.85 -33.52
C ASN A 160 -23.71 10.76 -34.20
N VAL A 161 -22.51 11.07 -34.69
CA VAL A 161 -21.62 10.04 -35.25
C VAL A 161 -20.30 10.06 -34.50
N ALA A 162 -20.11 9.00 -33.71
CA ALA A 162 -18.84 8.51 -33.20
C ALA A 162 -18.27 9.16 -31.93
N LEU A 163 -18.88 8.80 -30.79
CA LEU A 163 -18.14 8.62 -29.53
C LEU A 163 -16.87 7.76 -29.75
N GLU A 164 -16.94 6.73 -30.61
CA GLU A 164 -15.79 5.95 -31.06
C GLU A 164 -14.69 6.79 -31.73
N ASN A 165 -15.03 7.80 -32.54
CA ASN A 165 -14.02 8.62 -33.22
C ASN A 165 -13.39 9.64 -32.26
N LYS A 166 -14.15 10.18 -31.29
CA LYS A 166 -13.61 11.12 -30.30
C LYS A 166 -12.60 10.48 -29.35
N PHE A 167 -12.73 9.19 -29.05
CA PHE A 167 -11.75 8.45 -28.23
C PHE A 167 -10.57 7.90 -29.05
N SER A 168 -10.71 7.79 -30.37
CA SER A 168 -9.70 7.21 -31.27
C SER A 168 -8.50 8.10 -31.63
N VAL A 169 -8.45 9.35 -31.14
CA VAL A 169 -7.39 10.29 -31.54
C VAL A 169 -6.38 10.47 -30.41
N VAL A 170 -5.37 9.60 -30.38
CA VAL A 170 -3.93 9.92 -30.33
C VAL A 170 -3.16 8.63 -30.65
N LYS A 171 -2.53 8.56 -31.83
CA LYS A 171 -1.50 7.55 -32.12
C LYS A 171 -0.21 7.97 -31.42
N PHE A 172 0.24 7.19 -30.44
CA PHE A 172 1.63 7.25 -29.99
C PHE A 172 2.51 6.49 -30.99
N THR A 173 3.08 7.20 -31.96
CA THR A 173 4.21 6.67 -32.73
C THR A 173 5.45 6.72 -31.86
N GLY A 174 5.89 5.59 -31.31
CA GLY A 174 7.26 5.43 -30.81
C GLY A 174 7.47 4.73 -29.46
N VAL A 175 6.42 4.38 -28.71
CA VAL A 175 6.59 3.73 -27.38
C VAL A 175 5.86 2.40 -27.35
N LYS A 176 6.60 1.30 -27.16
CA LYS A 176 6.04 -0.06 -26.98
C LYS A 176 5.57 -0.22 -25.54
N LEU A 177 4.28 -0.43 -25.31
CA LEU A 177 3.66 -0.61 -23.99
C LEU A 177 3.18 -2.06 -23.85
N LYS A 178 3.27 -2.65 -22.65
CA LYS A 178 3.00 -4.09 -22.44
C LYS A 178 2.07 -4.48 -21.25
N TYR A 179 1.71 -3.64 -20.27
CA TYR A 179 0.94 -4.12 -19.07
C TYR A 179 0.29 -3.02 -18.22
N ALA A 180 -0.63 -3.41 -17.29
CA ALA A 180 -1.47 -2.50 -16.53
C ALA A 180 -2.19 -3.11 -15.24
N VAL A 181 -2.21 -2.46 -14.02
CA VAL A 181 -2.85 -2.94 -12.70
C VAL A 181 -3.27 -1.83 -11.60
N CYS A 182 -4.37 -1.95 -10.78
CA CYS A 182 -4.94 -0.98 -9.74
C CYS A 182 -4.84 -1.51 -8.32
N LYS A 183 -4.75 -0.54 -7.38
CA LYS A 183 -5.41 -0.46 -6.05
C LYS A 183 -5.69 1.03 -5.76
N GLN A 184 -6.65 1.49 -4.96
CA GLN A 184 -7.56 0.93 -3.95
C GLN A 184 -8.67 1.98 -3.70
N ALA A 185 -9.83 1.54 -3.19
CA ALA A 185 -10.85 2.32 -2.48
C ALA A 185 -11.54 3.48 -3.24
N ALA A 186 -12.46 3.13 -4.13
CA ALA A 186 -13.70 3.89 -4.29
C ALA A 186 -14.86 2.91 -4.07
N THR A 187 -15.72 3.20 -3.11
CA THR A 187 -17.01 2.54 -2.85
C THR A 187 -18.03 2.86 -3.94
N ILE A 188 -17.59 2.89 -5.18
CA ILE A 188 -18.38 3.25 -6.35
C ILE A 188 -18.07 2.19 -7.40
N GLU A 189 -19.11 1.71 -8.07
CA GLU A 189 -19.10 0.72 -9.14
C GLU A 189 -17.83 0.78 -10.01
N PRO A 190 -17.20 -0.36 -10.36
CA PRO A 190 -15.97 -0.36 -11.12
C PRO A 190 -16.23 0.07 -12.56
N LYS A 191 -15.90 1.31 -12.91
CA LYS A 191 -16.06 1.84 -14.28
C LYS A 191 -14.77 2.40 -14.87
N PHE A 192 -13.62 1.94 -14.38
CA PHE A 192 -12.33 2.24 -15.00
C PHE A 192 -11.83 1.06 -15.82
N ASN A 193 -11.48 1.38 -17.07
CA ASN A 193 -10.80 0.54 -18.06
C ASN A 193 -11.56 -0.71 -18.47
N VAL A 194 -12.49 -0.51 -19.39
CA VAL A 194 -13.24 -1.59 -20.01
C VAL A 194 -12.38 -2.22 -21.11
N PRO A 195 -12.28 -3.56 -21.13
CA PRO A 195 -11.75 -4.30 -22.26
C PRO A 195 -12.45 -3.89 -23.55
N LEU A 196 -11.66 -3.62 -24.58
CA LEU A 196 -12.17 -3.23 -25.90
C LEU A 196 -12.69 -4.42 -26.69
N ASP A 197 -12.05 -5.58 -26.49
CA ASP A 197 -12.43 -6.83 -27.10
C ASP A 197 -13.39 -7.58 -26.17
N HIS A 198 -14.28 -8.42 -26.73
CA HIS A 198 -15.00 -9.39 -25.93
C HIS A 198 -13.98 -10.30 -25.26
N ILE A 199 -13.77 -10.14 -23.95
CA ILE A 199 -12.91 -11.05 -23.22
C ILE A 199 -13.56 -12.42 -23.27
N LYS A 200 -12.88 -13.35 -23.98
CA LYS A 200 -13.20 -14.77 -23.88
C LYS A 200 -13.17 -15.15 -22.41
N ILE A 201 -14.16 -15.93 -21.98
CA ILE A 201 -14.21 -16.48 -20.62
C ILE A 201 -12.83 -17.04 -20.26
N GLN A 202 -12.20 -16.46 -19.24
CA GLN A 202 -10.93 -16.94 -18.71
C GLN A 202 -11.19 -17.85 -17.53
N ASN A 203 -10.57 -19.02 -17.53
CA ASN A 203 -10.57 -19.89 -16.37
C ASN A 203 -9.40 -19.49 -15.48
N VAL A 204 -9.70 -19.12 -14.25
CA VAL A 204 -8.73 -18.65 -13.27
C VAL A 204 -8.63 -19.68 -12.17
N VAL A 205 -7.41 -20.12 -11.89
CA VAL A 205 -7.09 -21.00 -10.78
C VAL A 205 -6.55 -20.18 -9.61
N ALA A 206 -7.03 -20.44 -8.40
CA ALA A 206 -6.69 -19.69 -7.18
C ALA A 206 -5.17 -19.57 -6.94
N GLN A 207 -4.41 -20.62 -7.28
CA GLN A 207 -2.95 -20.63 -7.12
C GLN A 207 -2.23 -19.67 -8.07
N GLU A 208 -2.83 -19.40 -9.22
CA GLU A 208 -2.26 -18.55 -10.29
C GLU A 208 -2.61 -17.07 -10.14
N GLY A 209 -3.28 -16.71 -9.04
CA GLY A 209 -3.48 -15.30 -8.68
C GLY A 209 -2.16 -14.63 -8.34
N TYR A 210 -1.94 -13.41 -8.84
CA TYR A 210 -0.76 -12.59 -8.57
C TYR A 210 -1.10 -11.44 -7.62
N ILE A 211 -0.15 -11.07 -6.76
CA ILE A 211 -0.19 -9.84 -5.96
C ILE A 211 1.08 -9.03 -6.14
N LEU A 212 1.02 -7.74 -5.81
CA LEU A 212 2.18 -6.86 -5.79
C LEU A 212 3.16 -7.26 -4.68
N GLU A 213 4.46 -7.19 -4.96
CA GLU A 213 5.53 -7.45 -3.99
C GLU A 213 5.34 -6.64 -2.68
N ALA A 214 4.96 -5.37 -2.80
CA ALA A 214 4.73 -4.49 -1.65
C ALA A 214 3.64 -5.00 -0.69
N ASP A 215 2.67 -5.77 -1.19
CA ASP A 215 1.57 -6.33 -0.39
C ASP A 215 1.88 -7.74 0.15
N VAL A 216 2.95 -8.40 -0.30
CA VAL A 216 3.36 -9.73 0.19
C VAL A 216 3.58 -9.70 1.70
N SER A 217 4.23 -8.66 2.20
CA SER A 217 4.47 -8.50 3.64
C SER A 217 3.17 -8.43 4.45
N LYS A 218 2.14 -7.76 3.93
CA LYS A 218 0.81 -7.67 4.56
C LYS A 218 0.09 -9.02 4.54
N LEU A 219 0.21 -9.76 3.43
CA LEU A 219 -0.34 -11.10 3.29
C LEU A 219 0.30 -12.08 4.28
N LEU A 220 1.60 -11.98 4.53
CA LEU A 220 2.33 -12.84 5.47
C LEU A 220 2.11 -12.42 6.94
N PHE A 221 1.98 -11.12 7.23
CA PHE A 221 1.91 -10.63 8.60
C PHE A 221 0.54 -10.86 9.24
N ASN A 222 0.41 -11.80 10.17
CA ASN A 222 -0.86 -12.06 10.86
C ASN A 222 -1.11 -11.00 11.96
N GLN A 223 -1.87 -9.96 11.61
CA GLN A 223 -2.22 -8.85 12.50
C GLN A 223 -3.00 -9.31 13.74
N VAL A 224 -3.96 -10.24 13.59
CA VAL A 224 -4.79 -10.72 14.70
C VAL A 224 -3.95 -11.46 15.74
N ASP A 225 -3.05 -12.34 15.30
CA ASP A 225 -2.13 -13.02 16.21
C ASP A 225 -1.13 -12.05 16.83
N TYR A 226 -0.70 -11.04 16.07
CA TYR A 226 0.21 -10.01 16.55
C TYR A 226 -0.42 -9.18 17.66
N GLU A 227 -1.66 -8.72 17.48
CA GLU A 227 -2.44 -7.97 18.47
C GLU A 227 -2.71 -8.76 19.75
N LYS A 228 -2.86 -10.08 19.64
CA LYS A 228 -3.01 -10.98 20.80
C LYS A 228 -1.67 -11.38 21.44
N SER A 229 -0.54 -11.06 20.81
CA SER A 229 0.76 -11.48 21.30
C SER A 229 1.30 -10.56 22.37
N ILE A 230 2.18 -11.09 23.23
CA ILE A 230 2.95 -10.29 24.21
C ILE A 230 3.85 -9.24 23.56
N TYR A 231 4.05 -9.32 22.23
CA TYR A 231 4.87 -8.40 21.46
C TYR A 231 4.05 -7.30 20.80
N HIS A 232 2.71 -7.32 20.89
CA HIS A 232 1.88 -6.25 20.32
C HIS A 232 2.37 -4.89 20.80
N LEU A 233 2.44 -3.92 19.89
CA LEU A 233 2.79 -2.54 20.19
C LEU A 233 1.71 -1.62 19.61
N GLU A 234 1.02 -0.91 20.49
CA GLU A 234 -0.08 0.00 20.20
C GLU A 234 0.43 1.27 19.50
N PRO A 235 -0.41 1.97 18.71
CA PRO A 235 0.01 3.11 17.88
C PRO A 235 0.74 4.23 18.62
N GLU A 236 0.39 4.51 19.88
CA GLU A 236 1.02 5.55 20.70
C GLU A 236 2.53 5.35 20.90
N TYR A 237 3.01 4.11 20.83
CA TYR A 237 4.43 3.79 20.98
C TYR A 237 5.21 3.84 19.65
N HIS A 238 4.52 4.02 18.50
CA HIS A 238 5.15 4.00 17.17
C HIS A 238 6.00 5.24 16.88
N VAL A 239 6.00 6.22 17.80
CA VAL A 239 6.94 7.36 17.78
C VAL A 239 8.41 6.94 17.96
N SER A 240 8.67 5.69 18.34
CA SER A 240 9.98 5.04 18.19
C SER A 240 9.92 3.93 17.14
N SER A 241 10.48 4.19 15.97
CA SER A 241 10.60 3.19 14.89
C SER A 241 11.35 1.92 15.33
N SER A 242 12.41 2.07 16.12
CA SER A 242 13.18 0.93 16.65
C SER A 242 12.38 0.04 17.60
N PHE A 243 11.44 0.62 18.35
CA PHE A 243 10.56 -0.15 19.24
C PHE A 243 9.56 -0.97 18.43
N LEU A 244 8.99 -0.38 17.38
CA LEU A 244 8.10 -1.06 16.44
C LEU A 244 8.84 -2.17 15.66
N GLU A 245 10.07 -1.95 15.23
CA GLU A 245 10.90 -2.98 14.60
C GLU A 245 11.14 -4.17 15.57
N LEU A 246 11.50 -3.89 16.82
CA LEU A 246 11.74 -4.93 17.83
C LEU A 246 10.48 -5.75 18.11
N SER A 247 9.35 -5.07 18.26
CA SER A 247 8.03 -5.68 18.44
C SER A 247 7.69 -6.70 17.34
N LYS A 248 7.81 -6.27 16.07
CA LYS A 248 7.55 -7.13 14.90
C LYS A 248 8.50 -8.32 14.85
N VAL A 249 9.77 -8.14 15.21
CA VAL A 249 10.73 -9.24 15.24
C VAL A 249 10.46 -10.22 16.39
N GLY A 250 10.10 -9.74 17.58
CA GLY A 250 9.68 -10.60 18.69
C GLY A 250 8.51 -11.52 18.29
N PHE A 251 7.50 -10.94 17.65
CA PHE A 251 6.37 -11.69 17.10
C PHE A 251 6.79 -12.75 16.08
N LYS A 252 7.59 -12.38 15.08
CA LYS A 252 8.07 -13.31 14.04
C LYS A 252 8.84 -14.49 14.64
N ILE A 253 9.80 -14.24 15.53
CA ILE A 253 10.66 -15.28 16.09
C ILE A 253 9.88 -16.19 17.05
N TYR A 254 9.14 -15.64 17.99
CA TYR A 254 8.63 -16.42 19.12
C TYR A 254 7.16 -16.83 19.01
N VAL A 255 6.36 -16.12 18.20
CA VAL A 255 4.96 -16.48 17.94
C VAL A 255 4.85 -17.25 16.62
N LYS A 256 5.49 -16.76 15.55
CA LYS A 256 5.50 -17.44 14.25
C LYS A 256 6.57 -18.52 14.10
N LYS A 257 7.51 -18.59 15.04
CA LYS A 257 8.60 -19.58 15.06
C LYS A 257 9.49 -19.50 13.82
N ASP A 258 9.68 -18.29 13.30
CA ASP A 258 10.58 -18.06 12.17
C ASP A 258 12.00 -18.56 12.52
N PRO A 259 12.64 -19.33 11.63
CA PRO A 259 13.94 -19.92 11.92
C PRO A 259 15.03 -18.85 12.03
N THR A 260 15.71 -18.81 13.18
CA THR A 260 16.92 -18.00 13.34
C THR A 260 18.12 -18.75 12.77
N LEU A 261 18.52 -18.44 11.53
CA LEU A 261 19.76 -18.97 10.94
C LEU A 261 21.00 -18.55 11.77
N SER A 262 22.13 -19.24 11.54
CA SER A 262 23.49 -18.95 12.07
C SER A 262 23.68 -17.58 12.76
N GLY A 263 24.08 -17.62 14.04
CA GLY A 263 24.32 -16.43 14.86
C GLY A 263 23.15 -16.03 15.79
N GLY A 264 22.07 -16.80 15.81
CA GLY A 264 20.98 -16.67 16.78
C GLY A 264 20.11 -15.42 16.59
N VAL A 265 19.35 -15.09 17.64
CA VAL A 265 18.35 -14.00 17.64
C VAL A 265 18.99 -12.63 17.39
N SER A 266 20.13 -12.33 18.00
CA SER A 266 20.81 -11.04 17.81
C SER A 266 21.26 -10.83 16.36
N SER A 267 21.75 -11.88 15.70
CA SER A 267 22.11 -11.85 14.28
C SER A 267 20.89 -11.77 13.36
N PHE A 268 19.75 -12.34 13.76
CA PHE A 268 18.49 -12.18 13.05
C PHE A 268 17.99 -10.73 13.12
N ILE A 269 17.97 -10.13 14.32
CA ILE A 269 17.61 -8.72 14.53
C ILE A 269 18.48 -7.81 13.67
N GLY A 270 19.80 -8.01 13.67
CA GLY A 270 20.71 -7.18 12.87
C GLY A 270 20.52 -7.28 11.35
N ARG A 271 19.83 -8.32 10.85
CA ARG A 271 19.48 -8.46 9.43
C ARG A 271 18.10 -7.92 9.08
N GLN A 272 17.19 -7.90 10.05
CA GLN A 272 15.77 -7.58 9.83
C GLN A 272 15.38 -6.17 10.27
N CYS A 273 16.13 -5.56 11.18
CA CYS A 273 15.86 -4.23 11.72
C CYS A 273 16.95 -3.25 11.31
N HIS A 274 16.60 -2.21 10.56
CA HIS A 274 17.57 -1.23 10.05
C HIS A 274 18.16 -0.38 11.20
N SER A 275 17.37 -0.16 12.26
CA SER A 275 17.82 0.63 13.41
C SER A 275 18.90 -0.07 14.25
N PHE A 276 19.09 -1.39 14.11
CA PHE A 276 19.90 -2.23 14.99
C PHE A 276 21.31 -2.46 14.43
N HIS A 277 22.00 -1.37 14.11
CA HIS A 277 23.29 -1.40 13.43
C HIS A 277 24.46 -1.83 14.32
N THR A 278 24.40 -1.61 15.65
CA THR A 278 25.48 -1.98 16.57
C THR A 278 25.23 -3.32 17.28
N LYS A 279 26.30 -4.03 17.65
CA LYS A 279 26.20 -5.27 18.45
C LYS A 279 25.45 -5.04 19.77
N PRO A 280 25.70 -3.99 20.57
CA PRO A 280 24.94 -3.73 21.79
C PRO A 280 23.43 -3.61 21.57
N LEU A 281 22.98 -2.94 20.50
CA LEU A 281 21.55 -2.84 20.17
C LEU A 281 20.94 -4.20 19.84
N ARG A 282 21.66 -5.01 19.05
CA ARG A 282 21.19 -6.35 18.65
C ARG A 282 21.08 -7.30 19.84
N GLU A 283 22.08 -7.30 20.71
CA GLU A 283 22.09 -8.13 21.94
C GLU A 283 21.03 -7.66 22.94
N ALA A 284 20.89 -6.34 23.13
CA ALA A 284 19.84 -5.76 23.96
C ALA A 284 18.45 -6.13 23.45
N GLY A 285 18.21 -5.96 22.15
CA GLY A 285 16.97 -6.39 21.49
C GLY A 285 16.69 -7.86 21.73
N ALA A 286 17.67 -8.74 21.48
CA ALA A 286 17.53 -10.18 21.66
C ALA A 286 17.18 -10.57 23.11
N PHE A 287 17.79 -9.91 24.09
CA PHE A 287 17.45 -10.10 25.51
C PHE A 287 16.00 -9.70 25.79
N LEU A 288 15.58 -8.52 25.32
CA LEU A 288 14.26 -7.95 25.61
C LEU A 288 13.11 -8.81 25.07
N ILE A 289 13.25 -9.34 23.85
CA ILE A 289 12.20 -10.16 23.22
C ILE A 289 12.24 -11.63 23.63
N SER A 290 13.29 -12.10 24.30
CA SER A 290 13.40 -13.52 24.66
C SER A 290 12.33 -13.94 25.67
N PRO A 291 11.58 -15.04 25.46
CA PRO A 291 10.67 -15.61 26.46
C PRO A 291 11.39 -16.10 27.71
N LYS A 292 12.68 -16.44 27.57
CA LYS A 292 13.57 -16.92 28.63
C LYS A 292 14.91 -16.18 28.48
N PRO A 293 14.98 -14.91 28.92
CA PRO A 293 16.20 -14.14 28.82
C PRO A 293 17.31 -14.82 29.63
N THR A 294 18.51 -14.91 29.06
CA THR A 294 19.70 -15.40 29.74
C THR A 294 20.32 -14.26 30.56
N GLY A 295 20.63 -14.48 31.84
CA GLY A 295 21.26 -13.46 32.70
C GLY A 295 20.58 -13.29 34.07
N ARG A 296 20.80 -12.13 34.71
CA ARG A 296 20.26 -11.76 36.04
C ARG A 296 18.84 -11.17 35.97
N ALA A 297 17.99 -11.65 35.06
CA ALA A 297 16.62 -11.17 34.95
C ALA A 297 15.89 -11.40 36.29
N LYS A 298 15.47 -10.32 36.97
CA LYS A 298 14.72 -10.41 38.23
C LYS A 298 13.33 -11.01 37.99
N ASN A 299 12.72 -10.67 36.86
CA ASN A 299 11.41 -11.14 36.45
C ASN A 299 11.53 -12.41 35.59
N LYS A 300 10.83 -13.48 35.97
CA LYS A 300 10.72 -14.69 35.14
C LYS A 300 9.85 -14.38 33.92
N GLY A 301 10.40 -14.49 32.71
CA GLY A 301 9.65 -14.37 31.45
C GLY A 301 10.22 -13.33 30.48
N CYS A 302 9.44 -12.98 29.47
CA CYS A 302 9.80 -11.98 28.48
C CYS A 302 9.81 -10.58 29.10
N GLN A 303 10.82 -9.77 28.76
CA GLN A 303 10.97 -8.41 29.30
C GLN A 303 10.29 -7.35 28.43
N PHE A 304 9.95 -7.68 27.19
CA PHE A 304 9.33 -6.76 26.24
C PHE A 304 8.07 -6.04 26.78
N PRO A 305 7.12 -6.70 27.48
CA PRO A 305 5.93 -6.00 27.98
C PRO A 305 6.23 -4.84 28.92
N TYR A 306 7.26 -4.95 29.76
CA TYR A 306 7.65 -3.90 30.72
C TYR A 306 8.21 -2.64 30.03
N LEU A 307 8.64 -2.75 28.77
CA LEU A 307 9.12 -1.60 28.02
C LEU A 307 8.04 -0.55 27.78
N LYS A 308 6.77 -0.96 27.69
CA LYS A 308 5.64 -0.04 27.57
C LYS A 308 5.47 0.78 28.85
N GLU A 309 5.50 0.14 30.01
CA GLU A 309 5.41 0.82 31.31
C GLU A 309 6.54 1.84 31.51
N ILE A 310 7.77 1.47 31.12
CA ILE A 310 8.93 2.38 31.14
C ILE A 310 8.72 3.54 30.15
N PHE A 311 8.23 3.26 28.95
CA PHE A 311 7.92 4.29 27.97
C PHE A 311 6.83 5.25 28.47
N ASP A 312 5.76 4.73 29.06
CA ASP A 312 4.65 5.54 29.57
C ASP A 312 5.10 6.44 30.71
N THR A 313 5.95 5.92 31.59
CA THR A 313 6.50 6.70 32.72
C THR A 313 7.41 7.83 32.26
N TYR A 314 8.24 7.61 31.23
CA TYR A 314 9.36 8.50 30.92
C TYR A 314 9.33 9.16 29.54
N TRP A 315 8.46 8.75 28.62
CA TRP A 315 8.42 9.27 27.24
C TRP A 315 7.01 9.64 26.76
N GLN A 316 5.95 9.02 27.26
CA GLN A 316 4.58 9.36 26.84
C GLN A 316 4.27 10.83 27.13
N GLY A 317 3.63 11.49 26.16
CA GLY A 317 3.27 12.91 26.23
C GLY A 317 4.45 13.90 26.24
N ALA A 318 5.69 13.43 26.06
CA ALA A 318 6.86 14.30 25.99
C ALA A 318 6.86 15.13 24.70
N LEU A 319 6.64 16.44 24.84
CA LEU A 319 6.74 17.42 23.76
C LEU A 319 7.67 18.55 24.19
N GLY A 320 8.53 19.02 23.28
CA GLY A 320 9.34 20.22 23.52
C GLY A 320 10.44 20.11 24.59
N LEU A 321 10.86 18.89 24.97
CA LEU A 321 11.87 18.68 26.00
C LEU A 321 13.22 19.36 25.67
N THR A 322 13.82 19.97 26.70
CA THR A 322 15.18 20.52 26.66
C THR A 322 16.24 19.41 26.70
N GLY A 323 17.47 19.72 26.28
CA GLY A 323 18.58 18.75 26.32
C GLY A 323 18.88 18.20 27.73
N LYS A 324 18.68 19.02 28.77
CA LYS A 324 18.86 18.60 30.17
C LYS A 324 17.79 17.60 30.61
N GLU A 325 16.53 17.85 30.26
CA GLU A 325 15.41 16.95 30.57
C GLU A 325 15.53 15.63 29.81
N ILE A 326 15.95 15.69 28.54
CA ILE A 326 16.24 14.50 27.73
C ILE A 326 17.32 13.67 28.43
N LYS A 327 18.44 14.28 28.84
CA LYS A 327 19.52 13.58 29.54
C LYS A 327 19.06 12.91 30.84
N GLN A 328 18.28 13.63 31.65
CA GLN A 328 17.73 13.07 32.90
C GLN A 328 16.79 11.89 32.64
N ARG A 329 15.93 11.98 31.62
CA ARG A 329 15.04 10.86 31.23
C ARG A 329 15.84 9.66 30.73
N ILE A 330 16.90 9.87 29.94
CA ILE A 330 17.78 8.80 29.49
C ILE A 330 18.39 8.05 30.69
N GLU A 331 18.85 8.78 31.70
CA GLU A 331 19.41 8.18 32.92
C GLU A 331 18.34 7.35 33.66
N HIS A 332 17.14 7.91 33.89
CA HIS A 332 16.05 7.18 34.54
C HIS A 332 15.60 5.94 33.76
N VAL A 333 15.47 6.04 32.45
CA VAL A 333 15.09 4.91 31.59
C VAL A 333 16.17 3.84 31.58
N THR A 334 17.44 4.24 31.50
CA THR A 334 18.56 3.30 31.57
C THR A 334 18.53 2.53 32.89
N SER A 335 18.36 3.22 34.02
CA SER A 335 18.24 2.57 35.33
C SER A 335 17.02 1.65 35.42
N ALA A 336 15.85 2.07 34.94
CA ALA A 336 14.65 1.24 34.92
C ALA A 336 14.84 -0.03 34.06
N ILE A 337 15.57 0.07 32.95
CA ILE A 337 15.91 -1.08 32.11
C ILE A 337 16.95 -1.98 32.78
N GLU A 338 17.95 -1.43 33.46
CA GLU A 338 18.91 -2.21 34.27
C GLU A 338 18.21 -3.06 35.34
N GLU A 339 17.12 -2.54 35.93
CA GLU A 339 16.31 -3.28 36.89
C GLU A 339 15.63 -4.52 36.30
N LEU A 340 15.44 -4.58 34.97
CA LEU A 340 14.99 -5.79 34.25
C LEU A 340 16.09 -6.88 34.17
N GLY A 341 17.30 -6.60 34.67
CA GLY A 341 18.39 -7.56 34.82
C GLY A 341 19.35 -7.66 33.63
N ILE A 342 19.29 -6.68 32.73
CA ILE A 342 20.26 -6.49 31.64
C ILE A 342 21.49 -5.73 32.16
N ASN A 343 22.67 -6.00 31.60
CA ASN A 343 23.88 -5.27 32.01
C ASN A 343 23.83 -3.80 31.56
N SER A 344 24.60 -2.93 32.23
CA SER A 344 24.60 -1.49 31.98
C SER A 344 24.90 -1.11 30.54
N THR A 345 25.88 -1.75 29.91
CA THR A 345 26.24 -1.53 28.50
C THR A 345 25.05 -1.76 27.56
N TYR A 346 24.30 -2.83 27.78
CA TYR A 346 23.13 -3.15 26.97
C TYR A 346 21.87 -2.41 27.41
N ALA A 347 21.78 -1.96 28.67
CA ALA A 347 20.70 -1.08 29.14
C ALA A 347 20.72 0.27 28.41
N GLN A 348 21.90 0.88 28.24
CA GLN A 348 22.06 2.10 27.45
C GLN A 348 21.65 1.90 25.98
N ALA A 349 21.92 0.71 25.43
CA ALA A 349 21.48 0.39 24.07
C ALA A 349 19.96 0.17 24.01
N ALA A 350 19.39 -0.52 25.00
CA ALA A 350 17.95 -0.76 25.13
C ALA A 350 17.14 0.52 25.31
N GLU A 351 17.65 1.50 26.05
CA GLU A 351 17.01 2.81 26.18
C GLU A 351 16.80 3.46 24.80
N LYS A 352 17.81 3.41 23.93
CA LYS A 352 17.71 3.93 22.56
C LYS A 352 16.67 3.20 21.71
N ILE A 353 16.30 1.97 22.05
CA ILE A 353 15.25 1.23 21.34
C ILE A 353 13.90 1.88 21.61
N ILE A 354 13.60 2.25 22.85
CA ILE A 354 12.28 2.77 23.23
C ILE A 354 12.18 4.30 23.15
N ARG A 355 13.31 5.01 23.16
CA ARG A 355 13.33 6.48 23.02
C ARG A 355 12.57 6.93 21.76
N PRO A 356 11.71 7.97 21.81
CA PRO A 356 11.12 8.57 20.62
C PRO A 356 12.19 9.06 19.61
N ASP A 357 11.94 8.88 18.32
CA ASP A 357 12.93 9.15 17.27
C ASP A 357 13.42 10.60 17.25
N GLN A 358 12.53 11.55 17.57
CA GLN A 358 12.85 12.98 17.68
C GLN A 358 13.93 13.32 18.73
N TYR A 359 14.19 12.40 19.67
CA TYR A 359 15.18 12.58 20.74
C TYR A 359 16.43 11.69 20.57
N LYS A 360 16.56 10.95 19.45
CA LYS A 360 17.73 10.09 19.18
C LYS A 360 18.91 10.83 18.55
N THR A 361 18.66 11.98 17.92
CA THR A 361 19.63 12.79 17.17
C THR A 361 20.17 13.99 17.95
N LYS A 362 19.67 14.23 19.17
CA LYS A 362 20.21 15.19 20.14
C LYS A 362 21.03 14.46 21.19
#